data_AF-A0A524GW72-F1
#
_entry.id   AF-A0A524GW72-F1
#
_cell.length_a   1.000
_cell.length_b   1.000
_cell.length_c   1.000
_cell.angle_alpha   90.00
_cell.angle_beta   90.00
_cell.angle_gamma   90.00
#
_symmetry.space_group_name_H-M   'P 1'
#
loop_
_entity.id
_entity.type
_entity.pdbx_description
1 polymer ?
#
loop_
_entity_poly.entity_id
_entity_poly.type
_entity_poly.pdbx_seq_one_letter_code
_entity_poly.pdbx_strand_id
1 'polypeptide(L)'
;MIKKEKNISDKSSRRKFLKNLGAGVGAVSIAGIGGSAAITAGKTAKSGEKIKLLSPDGKLVEVDKDDIQPVEVSVKELKEKAKTGLPGRKFIMVIDLAKCKNARKCVEACQEGHMLPKDHEWIKLYLLQDDKNTAKYWFPRPCFHCDKPMCVSVCPVGATYKGMMELCLWIIRDVSDVNSV
;
A
#
# COMPACT_ATOMS: atom_id res chain seq x y z
N MET A 1 -6.81 -47.87 -1.65
CA MET A 1 -7.60 -46.67 -2.01
C MET A 1 -6.64 -45.59 -2.46
N ILE A 2 -6.48 -45.40 -3.77
CA ILE A 2 -5.58 -44.42 -4.38
C ILE A 2 -6.46 -43.39 -5.06
N LYS A 3 -6.45 -42.14 -4.59
CA LYS A 3 -7.00 -40.98 -5.31
C LYS A 3 -5.86 -40.02 -5.59
N LYS A 4 -5.49 -39.93 -6.87
CA LYS A 4 -4.51 -38.99 -7.42
C LYS A 4 -5.32 -37.86 -8.04
N GLU A 5 -5.33 -36.69 -7.41
CA GLU A 5 -6.02 -35.51 -7.96
C GLU A 5 -5.22 -34.94 -9.13
N LYS A 6 -5.87 -34.81 -10.29
CA LYS A 6 -5.35 -34.13 -11.47
C LYS A 6 -5.84 -32.69 -11.43
N ASN A 7 -4.92 -31.74 -11.29
CA ASN A 7 -5.19 -30.31 -11.39
C ASN A 7 -4.83 -29.84 -12.82
N ILE A 8 -5.83 -29.53 -13.65
CA ILE A 8 -5.66 -28.88 -14.96
C ILE A 8 -6.75 -27.81 -15.11
N SER A 9 -6.37 -26.53 -15.01
CA SER A 9 -7.04 -25.34 -15.56
C SER A 9 -6.13 -24.15 -15.22
N ASP A 10 -5.64 -23.27 -16.08
CA ASP A 10 -6.32 -22.47 -17.10
C ASP A 10 -5.30 -21.99 -18.15
N LYS A 11 -5.32 -22.57 -19.36
CA LYS A 11 -4.59 -22.10 -20.55
C LYS A 11 -5.51 -21.48 -21.60
N SER A 12 -6.83 -21.45 -21.34
CA SER A 12 -7.85 -21.07 -22.31
C SER A 12 -8.02 -19.54 -22.36
N SER A 13 -8.02 -18.88 -21.21
CA SER A 13 -8.27 -17.43 -21.11
C SER A 13 -7.19 -16.57 -21.77
N ARG A 14 -5.90 -16.88 -21.52
CA ARG A 14 -4.76 -16.14 -22.08
C ARG A 14 -4.66 -16.23 -23.61
N ARG A 15 -5.05 -17.37 -24.20
CA ARG A 15 -5.00 -17.58 -25.67
C ARG A 15 -6.10 -16.82 -26.40
N LYS A 16 -7.25 -16.59 -25.75
CA LYS A 16 -8.37 -15.81 -26.31
C LYS A 16 -8.06 -14.32 -26.35
N PHE A 17 -7.38 -13.80 -25.33
CA PHE A 17 -6.92 -12.40 -25.27
C PHE A 17 -5.91 -12.07 -26.38
N LEU A 18 -4.91 -12.93 -26.61
CA LEU A 18 -3.90 -12.71 -27.65
C LEU A 18 -4.48 -12.75 -29.07
N LYS A 19 -5.53 -13.55 -29.32
CA LYS A 19 -6.19 -13.60 -30.63
C LYS A 19 -7.01 -12.33 -30.92
N ASN A 20 -7.64 -11.74 -29.90
CA ASN A 20 -8.41 -10.50 -30.10
C ASN A 20 -7.51 -9.26 -30.26
N LEU A 21 -6.33 -9.25 -29.65
CA LEU A 21 -5.37 -8.16 -29.82
C LEU A 21 -4.59 -8.27 -31.15
N GLY A 22 -4.31 -9.50 -31.60
CA GLY A 22 -3.62 -9.78 -32.88
C GLY A 22 -4.46 -9.53 -34.14
N ALA A 23 -5.76 -9.31 -34.01
CA ALA A 23 -6.68 -9.03 -35.13
C ALA A 23 -7.06 -7.54 -35.26
N GLY A 24 -6.40 -6.64 -34.50
CA GLY A 24 -6.69 -5.20 -34.47
C GLY A 24 -5.72 -4.31 -35.26
N VAL A 25 -4.69 -4.87 -35.88
CA VAL A 25 -3.66 -4.11 -36.63
C VAL A 25 -3.42 -4.81 -37.97
N GLY A 26 -4.36 -4.71 -38.91
CA GLY A 26 -4.19 -5.32 -40.22
C GLY A 26 -5.45 -5.48 -41.06
N ALA A 27 -6.20 -4.41 -41.29
CA ALA A 27 -7.12 -4.28 -42.44
C ALA A 27 -7.63 -2.84 -42.55
N VAL A 28 -6.83 -1.95 -43.14
CA VAL A 28 -7.37 -0.74 -43.77
C VAL A 28 -7.75 -1.13 -45.19
N SER A 29 -9.00 -1.52 -45.40
CA SER A 29 -9.57 -1.68 -46.74
C SER A 29 -10.07 -0.31 -47.22
N ILE A 30 -9.40 0.22 -48.25
CA ILE A 30 -9.81 1.41 -48.99
C ILE A 30 -11.10 1.09 -49.77
N ALA A 31 -12.11 1.96 -49.60
CA ALA A 31 -13.21 2.33 -50.50
C ALA A 31 -14.61 2.24 -49.85
N GLY A 32 -15.26 3.39 -49.69
CA GLY A 32 -16.67 3.50 -49.30
C GLY A 32 -17.03 4.87 -48.75
N ILE A 33 -17.34 5.82 -49.63
CA ILE A 33 -17.83 7.18 -49.35
C ILE A 33 -19.13 7.11 -48.52
N GLY A 34 -19.20 7.85 -47.40
CA GLY A 34 -20.44 7.95 -46.62
C GLY A 34 -20.29 8.60 -45.25
N GLY A 35 -20.05 9.91 -45.23
CA GLY A 35 -20.56 10.84 -44.20
C GLY A 35 -20.29 10.53 -42.72
N SER A 36 -19.28 11.18 -42.15
CA SER A 36 -19.48 12.13 -41.05
C SER A 36 -18.18 12.87 -40.76
N ALA A 37 -18.01 14.00 -41.46
CA ALA A 37 -17.26 15.12 -40.94
C ALA A 37 -17.92 15.56 -39.62
N ALA A 38 -17.45 15.04 -38.48
CA ALA A 38 -17.81 15.54 -37.14
C ALA A 38 -16.95 14.89 -36.04
N ILE A 39 -15.62 14.96 -36.14
CA ILE A 39 -14.79 15.22 -34.93
C ILE A 39 -13.83 16.35 -35.31
N THR A 40 -14.43 17.49 -35.64
CA THR A 40 -13.79 18.78 -35.50
C THR A 40 -13.30 18.90 -34.07
N ALA A 41 -11.98 18.93 -33.93
CA ALA A 41 -11.27 19.83 -33.03
C ALA A 41 -12.04 20.20 -31.75
N GLY A 42 -12.01 19.30 -30.76
CA GLY A 42 -12.11 19.69 -29.36
C GLY A 42 -10.84 20.39 -28.90
N LYS A 43 -10.41 21.44 -29.62
CA LYS A 43 -9.53 22.46 -29.04
C LYS A 43 -10.45 23.42 -28.33
N THR A 44 -10.77 23.12 -27.08
CA THR A 44 -11.16 24.15 -26.12
C THR A 44 -10.12 25.26 -26.23
N ALA A 45 -10.59 26.47 -26.52
CA ALA A 45 -9.74 27.66 -26.60
C ALA A 45 -9.05 27.82 -25.23
N LYS A 46 -7.77 27.46 -25.16
CA LYS A 46 -6.96 27.59 -23.95
C LYS A 46 -6.80 29.07 -23.63
N SER A 47 -7.00 29.44 -22.37
CA SER A 47 -6.94 30.82 -21.87
C SER A 47 -5.57 31.50 -22.10
N GLY A 48 -4.54 30.74 -22.49
CA GLY A 48 -3.22 31.27 -22.88
C GLY A 48 -2.35 31.71 -21.71
N GLU A 49 -2.90 31.72 -20.50
CA GLU A 49 -2.18 32.05 -19.28
C GLU A 49 -1.51 30.79 -18.69
N LYS A 50 -0.21 30.66 -18.94
CA LYS A 50 0.62 29.57 -18.42
C LYS A 50 1.18 29.93 -17.06
N ILE A 51 1.12 28.99 -16.12
CA ILE A 51 1.78 29.13 -14.83
C ILE A 51 2.91 28.11 -14.69
N LYS A 52 4.01 28.55 -14.07
CA LYS A 52 5.17 27.71 -13.80
C LYS A 52 4.94 26.95 -12.51
N LEU A 53 4.82 25.63 -12.61
CA LEU A 53 4.69 24.73 -11.47
C LEU A 53 5.98 23.94 -11.28
N LEU A 54 6.30 23.66 -10.02
CA LEU A 54 7.38 22.74 -9.68
C LEU A 54 6.84 21.31 -9.68
N SER A 55 7.35 20.47 -10.58
CA SER A 55 7.08 19.03 -10.60
C SER A 55 7.67 18.37 -9.35
N PRO A 56 7.11 17.23 -8.86
CA PRO A 56 7.71 16.44 -7.77
C PRO A 56 9.19 16.07 -7.99
N ASP A 57 9.63 16.01 -9.25
CA ASP A 57 11.03 15.77 -9.63
C ASP A 57 11.91 17.04 -9.59
N GLY A 58 11.40 18.15 -9.06
CA GLY A 58 12.12 19.43 -8.94
C GLY A 58 12.27 20.21 -10.24
N LYS A 59 11.53 19.87 -11.30
CA LYS A 59 11.58 20.57 -12.61
C LYS A 59 10.45 21.59 -12.75
N LEU A 60 10.74 22.73 -13.34
CA LEU A 60 9.72 23.75 -13.66
C LEU A 60 8.98 23.35 -14.95
N VAL A 61 7.67 23.17 -14.85
CA VAL A 61 6.78 22.81 -15.97
C VAL A 61 5.72 23.89 -16.12
N GLU A 62 5.50 24.35 -17.35
CA GLU A 62 4.45 25.30 -17.67
C GLU A 62 3.15 24.55 -17.98
N VAL A 63 2.12 24.80 -17.17
CA VAL A 63 0.79 24.20 -17.31
C VAL A 63 -0.23 25.32 -17.48
N ASP A 64 -1.21 25.13 -18.36
CA ASP A 64 -2.32 26.07 -18.52
C ASP A 64 -3.19 26.08 -17.27
N LYS A 65 -3.66 27.25 -16.84
CA LYS A 65 -4.50 27.39 -15.63
C LYS A 65 -5.76 26.52 -15.66
N ASP A 66 -6.35 26.32 -16.84
CA ASP A 66 -7.58 25.55 -17.00
C ASP A 66 -7.38 24.05 -16.75
N ASP A 67 -6.15 23.57 -16.86
CA ASP A 67 -5.76 22.17 -16.61
C ASP A 67 -5.49 21.92 -15.11
N ILE A 68 -5.59 22.96 -14.26
CA ILE A 68 -5.33 22.90 -12.82
C ILE A 68 -6.66 22.98 -12.08
N GLN A 69 -7.21 21.82 -11.74
CA GLN A 69 -8.29 21.71 -10.78
C GLN A 69 -7.68 21.77 -9.37
N PRO A 70 -7.96 22.80 -8.55
CA PRO A 70 -7.59 22.75 -7.16
C PRO A 70 -8.33 21.57 -6.53
N VAL A 71 -7.58 20.63 -5.96
CA VAL A 71 -8.15 19.54 -5.18
C VAL A 71 -8.72 20.15 -3.90
N GLU A 72 -9.99 20.57 -3.93
CA GLU A 72 -10.75 20.99 -2.74
C GLU A 72 -11.11 19.80 -1.83
N VAL A 73 -10.33 18.73 -1.86
CA VAL A 73 -10.50 17.72 -0.82
C VAL A 73 -9.94 18.34 0.44
N SER A 74 -10.85 18.84 1.28
CA SER A 74 -10.47 19.50 2.51
C SER A 74 -9.58 18.53 3.29
N VAL A 75 -8.39 18.98 3.67
CA VAL A 75 -7.44 18.16 4.46
C VAL A 75 -8.12 17.62 5.72
N LYS A 76 -9.14 18.32 6.19
CA LYS A 76 -10.05 17.91 7.25
C LYS A 76 -10.82 16.63 6.90
N GLU A 77 -11.49 16.56 5.75
CA GLU A 77 -12.19 15.36 5.31
C GLU A 77 -11.27 14.16 5.12
N LEU A 78 -10.06 14.35 4.58
CA LEU A 78 -9.09 13.26 4.47
C LEU A 78 -8.66 12.74 5.85
N LYS A 79 -8.43 13.64 6.80
CA LYS A 79 -8.09 13.28 8.18
C LYS A 79 -9.24 12.53 8.86
N GLU A 80 -10.49 12.95 8.66
CA GLU A 80 -11.64 12.25 9.23
C GLU A 80 -11.84 10.86 8.59
N LYS A 81 -11.69 10.73 7.27
CA LYS A 81 -11.73 9.42 6.59
C LYS A 81 -10.61 8.50 7.05
N ALA A 82 -9.40 9.02 7.28
CA ALA A 82 -8.27 8.24 7.80
C ALA A 82 -8.55 7.68 9.21
N LYS A 83 -9.34 8.37 10.03
CA LYS A 83 -9.77 7.91 11.36
C LYS A 83 -10.80 6.79 11.30
N THR A 84 -11.64 6.71 10.28
CA THR A 84 -12.76 5.75 10.25
C THR A 84 -12.37 4.30 10.00
N GLY A 85 -11.22 4.03 9.39
CA GLY A 85 -10.79 2.65 9.14
C GLY A 85 -11.72 1.82 8.25
N LEU A 86 -11.43 0.53 8.16
CA LEU A 86 -12.16 -0.56 7.53
C LEU A 86 -13.21 -1.08 8.52
N PRO A 87 -14.51 -0.98 8.18
CA PRO A 87 -15.58 -1.39 9.07
C PRO A 87 -15.55 -2.90 9.32
N GLY A 88 -15.86 -3.31 10.56
CA GLY A 88 -16.02 -4.72 10.94
C GLY A 88 -14.73 -5.53 10.99
N ARG A 89 -13.55 -4.90 10.93
CA ARG A 89 -12.25 -5.58 10.98
C ARG A 89 -11.40 -5.07 12.14
N LYS A 90 -10.85 -6.02 12.89
CA LYS A 90 -9.84 -5.84 13.92
C LYS A 90 -8.68 -6.73 13.54
N PHE A 91 -7.45 -6.27 13.73
CA PHE A 91 -6.30 -7.11 13.46
C PHE A 91 -5.35 -7.11 14.64
N ILE A 92 -4.64 -8.23 14.75
CA ILE A 92 -3.85 -8.58 15.91
C ILE A 92 -2.54 -9.13 15.37
N MET A 93 -1.44 -8.72 15.99
CA MET A 93 -0.13 -9.30 15.75
C MET A 93 0.18 -10.29 16.86
N VAL A 94 0.39 -11.55 16.50
CA VAL A 94 0.81 -12.60 17.44
C VAL A 94 2.24 -12.99 17.09
N ILE A 95 3.13 -12.95 18.08
CA ILE A 95 4.53 -13.32 17.92
C ILE A 95 4.82 -14.56 18.76
N ASP A 96 5.25 -15.63 18.10
CA ASP A 96 5.67 -16.86 18.75
C ASP A 96 7.09 -16.71 19.34
N LEU A 97 7.16 -16.58 20.67
CA LEU A 97 8.42 -16.39 21.39
C LEU A 97 9.31 -17.64 21.39
N ALA A 98 8.73 -18.85 21.24
CA ALA A 98 9.51 -20.09 21.22
C ALA A 98 10.41 -20.19 19.97
N LYS A 99 9.96 -19.58 18.88
CA LYS A 99 10.67 -19.52 17.59
C LYS A 99 11.62 -18.33 17.46
N CYS A 100 11.54 -17.34 18.36
CA CYS A 100 12.40 -16.17 18.29
C CYS A 100 13.85 -16.52 18.67
N LYS A 101 14.76 -16.46 17.68
CA LYS A 101 16.20 -16.77 17.86
C LYS A 101 17.12 -15.56 17.67
N ASN A 102 16.60 -14.35 17.80
CA ASN A 102 17.34 -13.11 17.56
C ASN A 102 18.00 -13.04 16.17
N ALA A 103 17.30 -13.53 15.14
CA ALA A 103 17.75 -13.40 13.75
C ALA A 103 17.65 -11.96 13.21
N ARG A 104 16.99 -11.06 13.95
CA ARG A 104 16.83 -9.61 13.68
C ARG A 104 16.19 -9.21 12.34
N LYS A 105 15.81 -10.16 11.49
CA LYS A 105 15.06 -9.91 10.25
C LYS A 105 13.77 -9.10 10.45
N CYS A 106 13.08 -9.28 11.58
CA CYS A 106 11.89 -8.49 11.91
C CYS A 106 12.20 -7.00 12.17
N VAL A 107 13.39 -6.69 12.68
CA VAL A 107 13.85 -5.32 12.89
C VAL A 107 14.22 -4.69 11.56
N GLU A 108 15.00 -5.40 10.75
CA GLU A 108 15.45 -4.95 9.43
C GLU A 108 14.25 -4.67 8.51
N ALA A 109 13.31 -5.62 8.40
CA ALA A 109 12.10 -5.44 7.60
C ALA A 109 11.24 -4.26 8.07
N CYS A 110 11.17 -4.02 9.38
CA CYS A 110 10.46 -2.87 9.93
C CYS A 110 11.17 -1.56 9.58
N GLN A 111 12.49 -1.50 9.68
CA GLN A 111 13.26 -0.31 9.31
C GLN A 111 13.16 -0.01 7.83
N GLU A 112 13.35 -1.00 6.97
CA GLU A 112 13.23 -0.85 5.51
C GLU A 112 11.82 -0.40 5.12
N GLY A 113 10.81 -1.07 5.67
CA GLY A 113 9.41 -0.78 5.36
C GLY A 113 8.93 0.60 5.81
N HIS A 114 9.62 1.23 6.77
CA HIS A 114 9.33 2.60 7.23
C HIS A 114 10.42 3.61 6.85
N MET A 115 11.43 3.20 6.09
CA MET A 115 12.57 4.03 5.69
C MET A 115 13.27 4.69 6.89
N LEU A 116 13.39 3.94 7.99
CA LEU A 116 14.05 4.43 9.20
C LEU A 116 15.57 4.44 9.00
N PRO A 117 16.28 5.42 9.60
CA PRO A 117 17.72 5.36 9.66
C PRO A 117 18.15 4.19 10.58
N LYS A 118 19.33 3.62 10.31
CA LYS A 118 19.79 2.37 10.95
C LYS A 118 19.96 2.46 12.46
N ASP A 119 20.11 3.66 13.00
CA ASP A 119 20.24 3.96 14.43
C ASP A 119 18.88 3.97 15.16
N HIS A 120 17.77 3.97 14.42
CA HIS A 120 16.44 4.06 15.01
C HIS A 120 15.61 2.79 14.80
N GLU A 121 15.45 2.01 15.87
CA GLU A 121 14.66 0.78 15.87
C GLU A 121 13.28 1.00 16.49
N TRP A 122 12.21 0.80 15.71
CA TRP A 122 10.84 0.76 16.24
C TRP A 122 10.49 -0.57 16.90
N ILE A 123 11.10 -1.68 16.48
CA ILE A 123 10.99 -2.99 17.12
C ILE A 123 12.34 -3.33 17.73
N LYS A 124 12.38 -3.50 19.05
CA LYS A 124 13.60 -3.87 19.78
C LYS A 124 13.53 -5.30 20.29
N LEU A 125 14.64 -6.02 20.29
CA LEU A 125 14.73 -7.36 20.89
C LEU A 125 15.45 -7.30 22.23
N TYR A 126 14.80 -7.85 23.25
CA TYR A 126 15.35 -7.96 24.60
C TYR A 126 15.62 -9.42 24.94
N LEU A 127 16.77 -9.71 25.54
CA LEU A 127 17.00 -11.00 26.17
C LEU A 127 16.44 -10.92 27.59
N LEU A 128 15.36 -11.66 27.86
CA LEU A 128 14.69 -11.66 29.15
C LEU A 128 14.82 -13.03 29.81
N GLN A 129 14.66 -13.03 31.13
CA GLN A 129 14.61 -14.21 31.99
C GLN A 129 13.68 -13.87 33.15
N ASP A 130 12.58 -14.61 33.31
CA ASP A 130 11.56 -14.29 34.31
C ASP A 130 12.05 -14.61 35.73
N ASP A 131 12.76 -15.73 35.89
CA ASP A 131 13.37 -16.17 37.14
C ASP A 131 14.72 -16.86 36.91
N LYS A 132 15.56 -16.95 37.94
CA LYS A 132 16.87 -17.62 37.91
C LYS A 132 16.79 -19.07 37.41
N ASN A 133 15.68 -19.76 37.65
CA ASN A 133 15.48 -21.15 37.24
C ASN A 133 14.85 -21.30 35.84
N THR A 134 14.44 -20.21 35.20
CA THR A 134 13.82 -20.23 33.87
C THR A 134 14.86 -20.04 32.76
N ALA A 135 14.60 -20.62 31.59
CA ALA A 135 15.44 -20.39 30.41
C ALA A 135 15.27 -18.95 29.90
N LYS A 136 16.36 -18.37 29.40
CA LYS A 136 16.32 -17.05 28.75
C LYS A 136 15.59 -17.15 27.41
N TYR A 137 14.84 -16.12 27.05
CA TYR A 137 14.16 -16.02 25.76
C TYR A 137 14.26 -14.61 25.18
N TRP A 138 14.10 -14.52 23.85
CA TRP A 138 14.14 -13.25 23.14
C TRP A 138 12.74 -12.68 23.00
N PHE A 139 12.53 -11.49 23.54
CA PHE A 139 11.26 -10.79 23.53
C PHE A 139 11.31 -9.58 22.57
N PRO A 140 10.67 -9.66 21.40
CA PRO A 140 10.50 -8.51 20.53
C PRO A 140 9.42 -7.58 21.09
N ARG A 141 9.75 -6.30 21.15
CA ARG A 141 8.90 -5.21 21.69
C ARG A 141 8.57 -4.23 20.57
N PRO A 142 7.54 -4.49 19.76
CA PRO A 142 6.92 -3.49 18.89
C PRO A 142 5.97 -2.57 19.68
N CYS A 143 5.40 -1.58 19.00
CA CYS A 143 4.18 -0.95 19.49
C CYS A 143 3.02 -1.97 19.46
N PHE A 144 2.38 -2.20 20.61
CA PHE A 144 1.29 -3.18 20.72
C PHE A 144 -0.08 -2.66 20.27
N HIS A 145 -0.19 -1.38 19.89
CA HIS A 145 -1.43 -0.75 19.45
C HIS A 145 -2.61 -1.03 20.41
N CYS A 146 -2.38 -0.76 21.70
CA CYS A 146 -3.30 -1.11 22.79
C CYS A 146 -4.73 -0.59 22.56
N ASP A 147 -5.71 -1.35 23.05
CA ASP A 147 -7.13 -0.99 22.99
C ASP A 147 -7.44 0.31 23.76
N LYS A 148 -6.80 0.49 24.92
CA LYS A 148 -6.84 1.71 25.74
C LYS A 148 -5.44 2.33 25.83
N PRO A 149 -5.00 3.06 24.79
CA PRO A 149 -3.63 3.55 24.71
C PRO A 149 -3.45 4.84 25.51
N MET A 150 -2.61 4.79 26.56
CA MET A 150 -2.25 5.98 27.35
C MET A 150 -1.51 7.04 26.52
N CYS A 151 -0.78 6.62 25.47
CA CYS A 151 -0.06 7.55 24.58
C CYS A 151 -0.99 8.43 23.72
N VAL A 152 -2.24 8.03 23.51
CA VAL A 152 -3.24 8.84 22.78
C VAL A 152 -3.89 9.85 23.71
N SER A 153 -4.26 9.43 24.93
CA SER A 153 -4.93 10.32 25.88
C SER A 153 -4.07 11.51 26.32
N VAL A 154 -2.75 11.38 26.27
CA VAL A 154 -1.81 12.45 26.67
C VAL A 154 -1.43 13.39 25.53
N CYS A 155 -1.86 13.15 24.29
CA CYS A 155 -1.43 13.97 23.15
C CYS A 155 -2.23 15.28 23.08
N PRO A 156 -1.62 16.45 23.40
CA PRO A 156 -2.37 17.71 23.48
C PRO A 156 -2.84 18.21 22.11
N VAL A 157 -2.12 17.84 21.04
CA VAL A 157 -2.38 18.29 19.67
C VAL A 157 -3.23 17.31 18.86
N GLY A 158 -3.61 16.16 19.44
CA GLY A 158 -4.39 15.13 18.75
C GLY A 158 -3.68 14.52 17.53
N ALA A 159 -2.34 14.51 17.52
CA ALA A 159 -1.56 13.92 16.45
C ALA A 159 -1.66 12.39 16.44
N THR A 160 -1.76 11.77 17.63
CA THR A 160 -2.06 10.36 17.80
C THR A 160 -3.55 10.20 18.08
N TYR A 161 -4.17 9.22 17.44
CA TYR A 161 -5.58 8.89 17.64
C TYR A 161 -5.76 7.39 17.43
N LYS A 162 -6.82 6.85 18.05
CA LYS A 162 -7.28 5.49 17.75
C LYS A 162 -8.40 5.61 16.72
N GLY A 163 -8.18 5.05 15.53
CA GLY A 163 -9.22 4.97 14.51
C GLY A 163 -10.33 3.98 14.90
N MET A 164 -11.47 4.05 14.21
CA MET A 164 -12.56 3.06 14.32
C MET A 164 -12.19 1.72 13.67
N MET A 165 -11.08 1.69 12.92
CA MET A 165 -10.22 0.52 12.79
C MET A 165 -9.40 0.37 14.06
N GLU A 166 -9.58 -0.74 14.76
CA GLU A 166 -8.50 -1.30 15.57
C GLU A 166 -7.39 -1.83 14.64
N LEU A 167 -6.72 -0.96 13.87
CA LEU A 167 -5.43 -1.30 13.29
C LEU A 167 -4.50 -0.17 12.85
N CYS A 168 -3.22 -0.42 13.14
CA CYS A 168 -2.07 -0.01 12.35
C CYS A 168 -1.92 -0.92 11.12
N LEU A 169 -2.18 -0.38 9.93
CA LEU A 169 -1.97 -1.06 8.64
C LEU A 169 -0.54 -1.63 8.55
N TRP A 170 -0.40 -2.95 8.64
CA TRP A 170 0.72 -3.70 8.09
C TRP A 170 0.16 -4.90 7.34
N ILE A 171 0.23 -4.80 6.01
CA ILE A 171 0.01 -5.93 5.11
C ILE A 171 1.26 -6.81 5.24
N ILE A 172 1.24 -7.80 6.12
CA ILE A 172 2.04 -9.01 5.88
C ILE A 172 1.22 -9.82 4.87
N ARG A 173 1.46 -9.53 3.58
CA ARG A 173 1.17 -10.48 2.52
C ARG A 173 2.27 -11.53 2.61
N ASP A 174 1.83 -12.76 2.82
CA ASP A 174 2.57 -14.02 2.76
C ASP A 174 3.53 -14.36 3.93
N VAL A 175 3.09 -15.34 4.72
CA VAL A 175 3.88 -16.14 5.68
C VAL A 175 4.84 -17.10 4.96
N SER A 176 4.79 -17.18 3.63
CA SER A 176 5.55 -18.15 2.84
C SER A 176 7.03 -17.78 2.64
N ASP A 177 7.47 -16.56 2.96
CA ASP A 177 8.87 -16.12 2.79
C ASP A 177 9.78 -16.39 4.01
N VAL A 178 9.28 -17.01 5.08
CA VAL A 178 10.10 -17.28 6.29
C VAL A 178 11.06 -18.47 6.10
N ASN A 179 10.86 -19.30 5.08
CA ASN A 179 11.62 -20.55 4.88
C ASN A 179 12.74 -20.50 3.82
N SER A 180 13.09 -19.32 3.28
CA SER A 180 14.09 -19.19 2.20
C SER A 180 15.48 -18.72 2.63
N VAL A 181 15.83 -18.80 3.92
CA VAL A 181 17.21 -18.60 4.41
C VAL A 181 17.51 -19.52 5.56
#